data_AF-A0A938VKG0-F1
#
_entry.id   AF-A0A938VKG0-F1
#
_cell.length_a   1.000
_cell.length_b   1.000
_cell.length_c   1.000
_cell.angle_alpha   90.00
_cell.angle_beta   90.00
_cell.angle_gamma   90.00
#
_symmetry.space_group_name_H-M   'P 1'
#
loop_
_entity.id
_entity.type
_entity.pdbx_description
1 polymer ?
#
loop_
_entity_poly.entity_id
_entity_poly.type
_entity_poly.pdbx_seq_one_letter_code
_entity_poly.pdbx_strand_id
1 'polypeptide(L)' 'MLTPEQIELKLDRVLLKVQKPGRYVGGELNATIKDWDKAKTRVAFVFPDIYDIGVSNVGLKVLYDQVNQREDAL' A
#
# COMPACT_ATOMS: atom_id res chain seq x y z
N MET A 1 13.56 8.24 -17.01
CA MET A 1 13.14 8.22 -15.58
C MET A 1 14.20 8.94 -14.76
N LEU A 2 13.85 9.51 -13.61
CA LEU A 2 14.82 10.14 -12.68
C LEU A 2 15.67 9.05 -12.01
N THR A 3 16.94 9.35 -11.71
CA THR A 3 17.79 8.48 -10.88
C THR A 3 17.37 8.57 -9.40
N PRO A 4 17.72 7.57 -8.56
CA PRO A 4 17.45 7.62 -7.12
C PRO A 4 17.97 8.91 -6.46
N GLU A 5 19.21 9.31 -6.77
CA GLU A 5 19.81 10.56 -6.25
C GLU A 5 19.02 11.81 -6.68
N GLN A 6 18.51 11.84 -7.92
CA GLN A 6 17.68 12.95 -8.41
C GLN A 6 16.31 13.02 -7.72
N ILE A 7 15.77 11.87 -7.28
CA ILE A 7 14.52 11.81 -6.52
C ILE A 7 14.75 12.36 -5.11
N GLU A 8 15.81 11.93 -4.44
CA GLU A 8 16.17 12.37 -3.09
C GLU A 8 16.41 13.88 -3.02
N LEU A 9 17.23 14.42 -3.91
CA LEU A 9 17.49 15.86 -4.02
C LEU A 9 16.21 16.69 -4.24
N LYS A 10 15.22 16.13 -4.95
CA LYS A 10 13.92 16.79 -5.13
C LYS A 10 13.10 16.71 -3.85
N LEU A 11 12.98 15.53 -3.24
CA LEU A 11 12.19 15.31 -2.03
C LEU A 11 12.66 16.19 -0.88
N ASP A 12 13.97 16.31 -0.63
CA ASP A 12 14.53 17.14 0.45
C ASP A 12 14.03 18.59 0.41
N ARG A 13 13.81 19.14 -0.78
CA ARG A 13 13.34 20.53 -0.97
C ARG A 13 11.85 20.71 -0.66
N VAL A 14 11.06 19.64 -0.76
CA VAL A 14 9.59 19.70 -0.65
C VAL A 14 9.07 19.04 0.61
N LEU A 15 9.77 18.07 1.19
CA LEU A 15 9.29 17.25 2.30
C LEU A 15 8.88 18.09 3.50
N LEU A 16 9.69 19.10 3.85
CA LEU A 16 9.42 20.02 4.97
C LEU A 16 8.20 20.93 4.74
N LYS A 17 7.69 21.02 3.51
CA LYS A 17 6.50 21.80 3.15
C LYS A 17 5.23 20.94 3.09
N VAL A 18 5.36 19.62 3.21
CA VAL A 18 4.22 18.69 3.16
C VAL A 18 3.45 18.75 4.47
N GLN A 19 2.21 19.22 4.41
CA GLN A 19 1.31 19.24 5.58
C GLN A 19 0.51 17.94 5.70
N LYS A 20 0.12 17.35 4.57
CA LYS A 20 -0.65 16.11 4.50
C LYS A 20 -0.11 15.25 3.35
N PRO A 21 0.47 14.07 3.62
CA PRO A 21 0.87 13.17 2.55
C PRO A 21 -0.36 12.62 1.82
N GLY A 22 -0.19 12.30 0.54
CA GLY A 22 -1.19 11.54 -0.21
C GLY A 22 -1.42 10.18 0.44
N ARG A 23 -2.67 9.73 0.50
CA ARG A 23 -3.07 8.43 1.06
C ARG A 23 -3.65 7.58 -0.07
N TYR A 24 -3.54 6.26 0.06
CA TYR A 24 -4.12 5.29 -0.88
C TYR A 24 -3.64 5.49 -2.34
N VAL A 25 -2.39 5.92 -2.52
CA VAL A 25 -1.80 6.16 -3.85
C VAL A 25 -1.37 4.87 -4.57
N GLY A 26 -1.49 3.72 -3.91
CA GLY A 26 -1.01 2.43 -4.41
C GLY A 26 0.52 2.30 -4.37
N GLY A 27 1.03 1.16 -4.84
CA GLY A 27 2.48 0.93 -4.94
C GLY A 27 3.19 0.68 -3.60
N GLU A 28 2.47 0.16 -2.62
CA GLU A 28 3.03 -0.14 -1.29
C GLU A 28 4.15 -1.18 -1.39
N LEU A 29 5.18 -1.02 -0.56
CA LEU A 29 6.23 -2.01 -0.44
C LEU A 29 5.63 -3.35 -0.04
N ASN A 30 6.00 -4.42 -0.75
CA ASN A 30 5.47 -5.78 -0.60
C ASN A 30 4.00 -5.95 -1.04
N ALA A 31 3.44 -5.02 -1.80
CA ALA A 31 2.17 -5.25 -2.47
C ALA A 31 2.28 -6.43 -3.44
N THR A 32 1.38 -7.40 -3.31
CA THR A 32 1.23 -8.50 -4.29
C THR A 32 0.25 -8.07 -5.37
N ILE A 33 0.68 -8.08 -6.63
CA ILE A 33 -0.14 -7.72 -7.78
C ILE A 33 -0.54 -9.01 -8.51
N LYS A 34 -1.84 -9.29 -8.57
CA LYS A 34 -2.42 -10.43 -9.27
C LYS A 34 -3.25 -9.96 -10.46
N ASP A 35 -3.43 -10.85 -11.44
CA ASP A 35 -4.31 -10.63 -12.58
C ASP A 35 -5.77 -10.59 -12.11
N TRP A 36 -6.41 -9.44 -12.30
CA TRP A 36 -7.77 -9.17 -11.82
C TRP A 36 -8.82 -10.09 -12.43
N ASP A 37 -8.62 -10.50 -13.69
CA ASP A 37 -9.60 -11.28 -14.45
C ASP A 37 -9.49 -12.78 -14.15
N LYS A 38 -8.35 -13.23 -13.64
CA LYS A 38 -8.12 -14.65 -13.29
C LYS A 38 -8.61 -15.03 -11.89
N ALA A 39 -8.78 -14.06 -11.01
CA ALA A 39 -9.20 -14.30 -9.65
C ALA A 39 -10.71 -14.63 -9.57
N LYS A 40 -11.02 -15.77 -8.94
CA LYS A 40 -12.38 -16.26 -8.73
C LYS A 40 -13.07 -15.57 -7.56
N THR A 41 -12.29 -15.24 -6.53
CA THR A 41 -12.75 -14.57 -5.31
C THR A 41 -12.06 -13.22 -5.19
N ARG A 42 -12.82 -12.16 -4.86
CA ARG A 42 -12.29 -10.82 -4.61
C ARG A 42 -12.60 -10.38 -3.20
N VAL A 43 -11.58 -9.97 -2.47
CA VAL A 43 -11.63 -9.62 -1.05
C VAL A 43 -11.27 -8.16 -0.89
N ALA A 44 -12.08 -7.44 -0.11
CA ALA A 44 -11.79 -6.07 0.30
C ALA A 44 -11.63 -6.04 1.82
N PHE A 45 -10.43 -5.68 2.28
CA PHE A 45 -10.20 -5.40 3.69
C PHE A 45 -10.56 -3.95 3.98
N VAL A 46 -11.53 -3.74 4.86
CA VAL A 46 -11.97 -2.40 5.27
C VAL A 46 -11.73 -2.26 6.76
N PHE A 47 -11.01 -1.22 7.14
CA PHE A 47 -10.85 -0.81 8.53
C PHE A 47 -11.59 0.52 8.73
N PRO A 48 -12.51 0.61 9.71
CA PRO A 48 -13.40 1.76 9.85
C PRO A 48 -12.73 3.00 10.43
N ASP A 49 -11.50 2.89 10.95
CA ASP A 49 -10.79 4.01 11.58
C ASP A 49 -9.85 4.73 10.60
N ILE A 50 -9.77 6.04 10.76
CA ILE A 50 -8.78 6.86 10.06
C ILE A 50 -7.40 6.45 10.56
N TYR A 51 -6.56 5.98 9.65
CA TYR A 51 -5.17 5.57 9.87
C TYR A 51 -4.25 6.79 10.17
N ASP A 52 -4.64 7.66 11.11
CA ASP A 52 -3.89 8.85 11.53
C ASP A 52 -2.87 8.54 12.61
N ILE A 53 -3.08 7.46 13.37
CA ILE A 53 -2.21 7.02 14.45
C ILE A 53 -1.64 5.68 14.00
N GLY A 54 -0.33 5.61 13.78
CA GLY A 54 0.40 4.51 13.13
C GLY A 54 0.39 3.17 13.88
N VAL A 55 -0.79 2.69 14.28
CA VAL A 55 -0.98 1.37 14.85
C VAL A 55 -1.10 0.41 13.67
N SER A 56 -0.11 -0.48 13.57
CA SER A 56 -0.18 -1.59 12.63
C SER A 56 -1.44 -2.41 12.93
N ASN A 57 -2.37 -2.50 11.98
CA ASN A 57 -3.42 -3.50 12.06
C ASN A 57 -2.83 -4.87 11.68
N VAL A 58 -2.21 -5.53 12.66
CA VAL A 58 -1.55 -6.82 12.48
C VAL A 58 -2.53 -7.87 11.94
N GLY A 59 -3.79 -7.83 12.39
CA GLY A 59 -4.83 -8.73 11.89
C GLY A 59 -5.05 -8.59 10.39
N LEU A 60 -5.23 -7.36 9.89
CA LEU A 60 -5.37 -7.11 8.45
C LEU A 60 -4.13 -7.54 7.67
N LYS A 61 -2.92 -7.34 8.21
CA LYS A 61 -1.68 -7.81 7.58
C LYS A 61 -1.64 -9.33 7.44
N VAL A 62 -2.02 -10.07 8.49
CA VAL A 62 -2.09 -11.54 8.45
C VAL A 62 -3.14 -12.01 7.45
N LEU A 63 -4.34 -11.42 7.45
CA LEU A 63 -5.39 -11.78 6.50
C LEU A 63 -4.99 -11.46 5.06
N TYR A 64 -4.32 -10.32 4.83
CA TYR A 64 -3.76 -9.95 3.54
C TYR A 64 -2.74 -10.99 3.04
N ASP A 65 -1.82 -11.43 3.91
CA ASP A 65 -0.86 -12.48 3.57
C ASP A 65 -1.56 -13.79 3.19
N GLN A 66 -2.53 -14.24 4.00
CA GLN A 66 -3.27 -15.48 3.74
C GLN A 66 -4.08 -15.44 2.43
N VAL A 67 -4.72 -14.30 2.10
CA VAL A 67 -5.40 -14.12 0.80
C VAL A 67 -4.38 -14.13 -0.33
N ASN A 68 -3.21 -13.53 -0.14
CA ASN A 68 -2.18 -13.48 -1.18
C ASN A 68 -1.55 -14.84 -1.49
N GLN A 69 -1.47 -15.75 -0.52
CA GLN A 69 -1.01 -17.13 -0.74
C GLN A 69 -1.96 -17.97 -1.62
N ARG A 70 -3.21 -17.54 -1.82
CA ARG A 70 -4.19 -18.24 -2.65
C ARG A 70 -4.11 -17.82 -4.11
N GLU A 71 -3.97 -18.76 -5.03
CA GLU A 71 -3.97 -18.46 -6.47
C GLU A 71 -5.35 -18.00 -6.99
N ASP A 72 -6.43 -18.40 -6.32
CA ASP A 72 -7.81 -18.15 -6.74
C ASP A 72 -8.43 -16.87 -6.18
N ALA A 73 -7.72 -16.17 -5.29
CA ALA A 73 -8.22 -15.00 -4.58
C ALA A 73 -7.34 -13.76 -4.79
N LEU A 74 -8.00 -12.60 -4.90
CA LEU A 74 -7.38 -11.27 -4.91
C LEU A 74 -7.93 -10.44 -3.75
#